data_AF-A0A349ESL6-F1
#
_entry.id   AF-A0A349ESL6-F1
#
_cell.length_a   1.000
_cell.length_b   1.000
_cell.length_c   1.000
_cell.angle_alpha   90.00
_cell.angle_beta   90.00
_cell.angle_gamma   90.00
#
_symmetry.space_group_name_H-M   'P 1'
#
loop_
_entity.id
_entity.type
_entity.pdbx_description
1 polymer ?
#
loop_
_entity_poly.entity_id
_entity_poly.type
_entity_poly.pdbx_seq_one_letter_code
_entity_poly.pdbx_strand_id
1 'polypeptide(L)'
;MILADSVSIRVEDSRGALLAVKEKVLVRSRPSAKSASVVTVREGQRMTPLGYEGGWYKVRTRGTVGWVAQDMVARQGNKKAVIEYEMKGYGIAFFAAAALIAAGILLRQRSS
;
A
#
# COMPACT_ATOMS: atom_id res chain seq x y z
N MET A 1 -22.75 31.34 1.49
CA MET A 1 -22.36 30.50 0.34
C MET A 1 -20.84 30.43 0.36
N ILE A 2 -20.27 29.39 0.98
CA ILE A 2 -18.81 29.21 1.04
C ILE A 2 -18.50 28.09 0.04
N LEU A 3 -17.99 28.50 -1.12
CA LEU A 3 -17.41 27.60 -2.09
C LEU A 3 -16.06 27.17 -1.51
N ALA A 4 -15.93 25.90 -1.11
CA ALA A 4 -14.61 25.32 -0.96
C ALA A 4 -14.06 25.18 -2.39
N ASP A 5 -13.22 26.13 -2.81
CA ASP A 5 -12.78 26.19 -4.21
C ASP A 5 -11.95 24.97 -4.65
N SER A 6 -11.43 24.18 -3.70
CA SER A 6 -10.89 22.86 -4.01
C SER A 6 -10.57 22.05 -2.75
N VAL A 7 -11.15 20.85 -2.64
CA VAL A 7 -10.65 19.79 -1.74
C VAL A 7 -9.73 18.91 -2.58
N SER A 8 -8.46 18.81 -2.21
CA SER A 8 -7.52 17.90 -2.89
C SER A 8 -7.25 16.68 -2.01
N ILE A 9 -7.70 15.52 -2.47
CA ILE A 9 -7.34 14.23 -1.87
C ILE A 9 -6.16 13.71 -2.67
N ARG A 10 -4.97 13.72 -2.06
CA ARG A 10 -3.81 13.04 -2.64
C ARG A 10 -3.72 11.66 -2.01
N VAL A 11 -3.93 10.63 -2.84
CA VAL A 11 -3.67 9.25 -2.45
C VAL A 11 -2.20 8.98 -2.74
N GLU A 12 -1.39 8.91 -1.68
CA GLU A 12 0.02 8.59 -1.81
C GLU A 12 0.20 7.08 -1.86
N ASP A 13 0.54 6.52 -3.04
CA ASP A 13 0.94 5.12 -3.17
C ASP A 13 2.41 4.98 -2.76
N SER A 14 2.64 4.86 -1.46
CA SER A 14 3.96 4.50 -0.92
C SER A 14 4.27 3.07 -1.33
N ARG A 15 4.89 2.86 -2.52
CA ARG A 15 5.30 1.57 -3.12
C ARG A 15 5.02 0.39 -2.19
N GLY A 16 3.75 -0.04 -2.18
CA GLY A 16 3.20 -0.90 -1.14
C GLY A 16 4.07 -2.13 -0.90
N ALA A 17 4.14 -2.61 0.35
CA ALA A 17 4.94 -3.80 0.62
C ALA A 17 4.30 -5.02 -0.04
N LEU A 18 5.12 -5.98 -0.47
CA LEU A 18 4.64 -7.27 -0.96
C LEU A 18 4.59 -8.25 0.21
N LEU A 19 3.46 -8.92 0.38
CA LEU A 19 3.29 -10.00 1.34
C LEU A 19 3.26 -11.32 0.59
N ALA A 20 3.98 -12.32 1.10
CA ALA A 20 3.82 -13.69 0.63
C ALA A 20 2.41 -14.20 0.98
N VAL A 21 1.69 -14.73 0.00
CA VAL A 21 0.32 -15.27 0.19
C VAL A 21 0.26 -16.80 0.20
N LYS A 22 1.42 -17.47 0.05
CA LYS A 22 1.52 -18.93 0.10
C LYS A 22 2.42 -19.32 1.26
N GLU A 23 2.19 -20.51 1.84
CA GLU A 23 2.99 -21.06 2.95
C GLU A 23 4.50 -21.06 2.64
N LYS A 24 4.85 -21.34 1.39
CA LYS A 24 6.22 -21.40 0.90
C LYS A 24 6.36 -20.61 -0.40
N VAL A 25 6.95 -19.43 -0.30
CA VAL A 25 7.28 -18.57 -1.44
C VAL A 25 8.78 -18.63 -1.69
N LEU A 26 9.15 -19.00 -2.91
CA LEU A 26 10.54 -19.10 -3.31
C LEU A 26 10.97 -17.81 -4.01
N VAL A 27 11.92 -17.12 -3.39
CA VAL A 27 12.60 -15.97 -3.99
C VAL A 27 13.78 -16.51 -4.79
N ARG A 28 13.72 -16.32 -6.10
CA ARG A 28 14.67 -16.86 -7.06
C ARG A 28 15.75 -15.86 -7.45
N SER A 29 16.85 -16.37 -8.00
CA SER A 29 17.99 -15.54 -8.44
C SER A 29 17.69 -14.75 -9.71
N ARG A 30 16.81 -15.26 -10.57
CA ARG A 30 16.40 -14.64 -11.84
C ARG A 30 14.88 -14.69 -11.98
N PRO A 31 14.27 -13.85 -12.85
CA PRO A 31 12.84 -13.87 -13.15
C PRO A 31 12.47 -15.09 -14.02
N SER A 32 12.71 -16.29 -13.51
CA SER A 32 12.46 -17.54 -14.22
C SER A 32 12.17 -18.68 -13.26
N ALA A 33 11.14 -19.46 -13.57
CA ALA A 33 10.74 -20.65 -12.82
C ALA A 33 11.78 -21.78 -12.83
N LYS A 34 12.76 -21.74 -13.76
CA LYS A 34 13.86 -22.71 -13.85
C LYS A 34 15.10 -22.31 -13.02
N SER A 35 15.13 -21.10 -12.48
CA SER A 35 16.32 -20.59 -11.76
C SER A 35 16.37 -21.05 -10.30
N ALA A 36 17.57 -21.12 -9.73
CA ALA A 36 17.76 -21.50 -8.33
C ALA A 36 17.07 -20.53 -7.36
N SER A 37 16.52 -21.07 -6.27
CA SER A 37 15.93 -20.31 -5.18
C SER A 37 17.04 -19.81 -4.24
N VAL A 38 17.07 -18.51 -3.96
CA VAL A 38 18.06 -17.87 -3.10
C VAL A 38 17.53 -17.74 -1.68
N VAL A 39 16.23 -17.50 -1.52
CA VAL A 39 15.58 -17.39 -0.20
C VAL A 39 14.22 -18.06 -0.24
N THR A 40 13.82 -18.68 0.87
CA THR A 40 12.44 -19.12 1.09
C THR A 40 11.78 -18.18 2.09
N VAL A 41 10.63 -17.65 1.69
CA VAL A 41 9.80 -16.72 2.44
C VAL A 41 8.53 -17.46 2.85
N ARG A 42 8.08 -17.27 4.09
CA ARG A 42 6.83 -17.86 4.58
C ARG A 42 5.66 -16.91 4.35
N GLU A 43 4.45 -17.44 4.37
CA GLU A 43 3.22 -16.66 4.29
C GLU A 43 3.21 -15.50 5.29
N GLY A 44 2.66 -14.35 4.88
CA GLY A 44 2.56 -13.15 5.70
C GLY A 44 3.87 -12.38 5.85
N GLN A 45 5.01 -12.91 5.39
CA GLN A 45 6.26 -12.19 5.48
C GLN A 45 6.31 -11.03 4.47
N ARG A 46 6.68 -9.86 5.00
CA ARG A 46 6.82 -8.61 4.25
C ARG A 46 8.11 -8.57 3.44
N MET A 47 7.99 -8.11 2.21
CA MET A 47 9.06 -7.93 1.24
C MET A 47 8.97 -6.53 0.63
N THR A 48 10.10 -5.89 0.42
CA THR A 48 10.15 -4.57 -0.22
C THR A 48 10.29 -4.74 -1.73
N PRO A 49 9.32 -4.29 -2.56
CA PRO A 49 9.48 -4.30 -4.00
C PRO A 49 10.54 -3.28 -4.42
N LEU A 50 11.52 -3.75 -5.20
CA LEU A 50 12.57 -2.94 -5.83
C LEU A 50 12.30 -2.69 -7.32
N GLY A 51 11.50 -3.53 -7.96
CA GLY A 51 11.17 -3.43 -9.38
C GLY A 51 10.24 -4.55 -9.84
N TYR A 52 9.81 -4.45 -11.09
CA TYR A 52 8.95 -5.44 -11.72
C TYR A 52 9.40 -5.68 -13.17
N GLU A 53 9.50 -6.95 -13.56
CA GLU A 53 9.93 -7.35 -14.90
C GLU A 53 9.24 -8.65 -15.29
N GLY A 54 8.48 -8.63 -16.39
CA GLY A 54 7.94 -9.84 -17.02
C GLY A 54 7.12 -10.76 -16.11
N GLY A 55 6.30 -10.23 -15.19
CA GLY A 55 5.50 -11.05 -14.25
C GLY A 55 6.21 -11.34 -12.92
N TRP A 56 7.43 -10.85 -12.73
CA TRP A 56 8.23 -11.06 -11.53
C TRP A 56 8.48 -9.75 -10.81
N TYR A 57 8.34 -9.78 -9.50
CA TYR A 57 8.75 -8.69 -8.63
C TYR A 57 10.17 -8.93 -8.15
N LYS A 58 11.05 -7.96 -8.40
CA LYS A 58 12.33 -7.88 -7.71
C LYS A 58 12.07 -7.40 -6.29
N VAL A 59 12.45 -8.18 -5.31
CA VAL A 59 12.18 -7.90 -3.89
C VAL A 59 13.44 -7.99 -3.05
N ARG A 60 13.47 -7.21 -1.97
CA ARG A 60 14.45 -7.34 -0.90
C ARG A 60 13.80 -7.96 0.33
N THR A 61 14.43 -9.00 0.87
CA THR A 61 13.96 -9.72 2.06
C THR A 61 15.16 -10.23 2.86
N ARG A 62 15.14 -10.03 4.18
CA ARG A 62 16.22 -10.47 5.11
C ARG A 62 17.64 -10.12 4.63
N GLY A 63 17.81 -8.93 4.03
CA GLY A 63 19.10 -8.46 3.50
C GLY A 63 19.41 -8.90 2.06
N THR A 64 18.77 -9.94 1.55
CA THR A 64 19.01 -10.49 0.20
C THR A 64 18.03 -9.95 -0.83
N VAL A 65 18.49 -9.77 -2.07
CA VAL A 65 17.66 -9.36 -3.21
C VAL A 65 17.43 -10.56 -4.13
N GLY A 66 16.18 -10.73 -4.59
CA GLY A 66 15.84 -11.74 -5.58
C GLY A 66 14.50 -11.46 -6.24
N TRP A 67 13.96 -12.47 -6.92
CA TRP A 67 12.78 -12.37 -7.76
C TRP A 67 11.67 -13.28 -7.26
N VAL A 68 10.46 -12.76 -7.12
CA VAL A 68 9.28 -13.51 -6.73
C VAL A 68 8.20 -13.35 -7.79
N ALA A 69 7.51 -14.44 -8.12
CA ALA A 69 6.45 -14.39 -9.12
C ALA A 69 5.23 -13.64 -8.55
N GLN A 70 4.56 -12.85 -9.38
CA GLN A 70 3.40 -12.04 -8.98
C GLN A 70 2.26 -12.88 -8.40
N ASP A 71 2.08 -14.12 -8.82
CA ASP A 71 1.03 -15.04 -8.33
C ASP A 71 1.23 -15.49 -6.88
N MET A 72 2.44 -15.30 -6.34
CA MET A 72 2.81 -15.72 -4.98
C MET A 72 2.81 -14.57 -3.97
N VAL A 73 2.50 -13.35 -4.42
CA VAL A 73 2.54 -12.15 -3.57
C VAL A 73 1.30 -11.28 -3.71
N ALA A 74 0.86 -10.71 -2.59
CA ALA A 74 -0.14 -9.65 -2.57
C ALA A 74 0.52 -8.30 -2.29
N ARG A 75 0.10 -7.27 -3.02
CA ARG A 75 0.45 -5.89 -2.68
C ARG A 75 -0.37 -5.46 -1.46
N GLN A 76 0.32 -5.18 -0.37
CA GLN A 76 -0.24 -4.44 0.74
C GLN A 76 -0.20 -2.96 0.38
N GLY A 77 -1.29 -2.49 -0.24
CA GLY A 77 -1.49 -1.08 -0.52
C GLY A 77 -1.70 -0.33 0.78
N ASN A 78 -0.75 0.51 1.17
CA ASN A 78 -0.96 1.46 2.25
C ASN A 78 -1.59 2.70 1.62
N LYS A 79 -2.92 2.72 1.52
CA LYS A 79 -3.66 3.88 1.02
C LYS A 79 -3.64 4.95 2.11
N LYS A 80 -2.66 5.84 2.06
CA LYS A 80 -2.67 7.04 2.89
C LYS A 80 -3.49 8.10 2.16
N ALA A 81 -4.69 8.39 2.69
CA ALA A 81 -5.46 9.54 2.26
C ALA A 81 -4.88 10.77 2.95
N VAL A 82 -4.14 11.60 2.22
CA VAL A 82 -3.73 12.92 2.70
C VAL A 82 -4.79 13.90 2.20
N ILE A 83 -5.44 14.58 3.14
CA ILE A 83 -6.39 15.63 2.80
C ILE A 83 -5.70 16.97 3.05
N GLU A 84 -5.39 17.66 1.96
CA GLU A 84 -4.79 19.00 2.00
C GLU A 84 -5.91 20.02 1.75
N TYR A 85 -6.13 20.87 2.76
CA TYR A 85 -7.13 21.94 2.73
C TYR A 85 -6.40 23.28 2.79
N GLU A 86 -6.55 24.11 1.76
CA GLU A 86 -6.11 25.51 1.81
C GLU A 86 -7.30 26.36 2.28
N MET A 87 -7.26 26.82 3.53
CA MET A 87 -8.29 27.69 4.08
C MET A 87 -7.80 29.14 4.12
N LYS A 88 -8.49 30.03 3.42
CA LYS A 88 -8.37 31.47 3.66
C LYS A 88 -9.36 31.87 4.77
N GLY A 89 -8.88 32.06 6.00
CA GLY A 89 -9.57 32.87 7.00
C GLY A 89 -10.45 32.21 8.07
N TYR A 90 -10.44 30.88 8.26
CA TYR A 90 -11.19 30.22 9.35
C TYR A 90 -10.30 29.20 10.08
N GLY A 91 -9.98 29.46 11.35
CA GLY A 91 -9.10 28.64 12.18
C GLY A 91 -9.69 27.28 12.60
N ILE A 92 -8.83 26.45 13.20
CA ILE A 92 -8.99 25.04 13.65
C ILE A 92 -10.36 24.60 14.24
N ALA A 93 -11.22 25.50 14.71
CA ALA A 93 -12.49 25.16 15.36
C ALA A 93 -13.54 24.54 14.41
N PHE A 94 -13.57 24.92 13.13
CA PHE A 94 -14.54 24.37 12.18
C PHE A 94 -14.20 22.94 11.73
N PHE A 95 -12.92 22.54 11.85
CA PHE A 95 -12.40 21.25 11.43
C PHE A 95 -12.78 20.09 12.36
N ALA A 96 -12.88 20.34 13.66
CA ALA A 96 -13.34 19.33 14.61
C ALA A 96 -14.77 18.87 14.27
N ALA A 97 -15.65 19.80 13.89
CA ALA A 97 -17.02 19.49 13.50
C ALA A 97 -17.09 18.69 12.19
N ALA A 98 -16.33 19.08 11.16
CA ALA A 98 -16.32 18.38 9.86
C ALA A 98 -15.72 16.97 9.95
N ALA A 99 -14.64 16.77 10.72
CA ALA A 99 -14.03 15.47 10.93
C ALA A 99 -14.96 14.49 11.67
N LEU A 100 -15.72 14.98 12.66
CA LEU A 100 -16.72 14.17 13.37
C LEU A 100 -17.87 13.73 12.47
N ILE A 101 -18.35 14.61 11.57
CA ILE A 101 -19.40 14.27 10.61
C ILE A 101 -18.90 13.22 9.60
N ALA A 102 -17.69 13.40 9.06
CA ALA A 102 -17.10 12.44 8.13
C ALA A 102 -16.86 11.06 8.77
N ALA A 103 -16.34 11.03 10.01
CA ALA A 103 -16.15 9.79 10.76
C ALA A 103 -17.47 9.09 11.08
N GLY A 104 -18.52 9.84 11.44
CA GLY A 104 -19.86 9.28 11.71
C GLY A 104 -20.50 8.65 10.48
N ILE A 105 -20.35 9.27 9.30
CA ILE A 105 -20.84 8.70 8.04
C ILE A 105 -20.05 7.43 7.65
N LEU A 106 -18.73 7.42 7.90
CA LEU A 106 -17.85 6.31 7.55
C LEU A 106 -18.10 5.06 8.41
N LEU A 107 -18.42 5.24 9.70
CA LEU A 107 -18.70 4.12 10.62
C LEU A 107 -20.04 3.41 10.30
N ARG A 108 -20.94 4.01 9.52
CA ARG A 108 -22.22 3.41 9.13
C ARG A 108 -22.12 2.39 7.98
N GLN A 109 -21.04 2.42 7.20
CA GLN A 109 -20.85 1.53 6.04
C GLN A 109 -20.19 0.18 6.41
N ARG A 110 -19.88 -0.07 7.69
CA ARG A 110 -19.23 -1.30 8.17
C ARG A 110 -20.16 -2.24 8.95
N SER A 111 -21.44 -2.26 8.59
CA SER A 111 -22.42 -3.20 9.11
C SER A 111 -23.36 -3.63 7.98
N SER A 112 -22.89 -4.55 7.15
CA SER A 112 -23.71 -5.52 6.44
C SER A 112 -22.92 -6.80 6.26
#